data_AF-A0A2T4DCR1-F1
#
_entry.id   AF-A0A2T4DCR1-F1
#
_cell.length_a   1.000
_cell.length_b   1.000
_cell.length_c   1.000
_cell.angle_alpha   90.00
_cell.angle_beta   90.00
_cell.angle_gamma   90.00
#
_symmetry.space_group_name_H-M   'P 1'
#
loop_
_entity.id
_entity.type
_entity.pdbx_description
1 polymer ?
#
loop_
_entity_poly.entity_id
_entity_poly.type
_entity_poly.pdbx_seq_one_letter_code
_entity_poly.pdbx_strand_id
1 'polypeptide(L)'
;MHIIDLSIFIIYIVGMLGVGYYFYRSNTGMDDYYVGGRSMTSWHIGLSVVATDVGGGFSIGLGGLGFTIGLSGSWMLFTGLIGAWLAAVFLIPIVRGNKAFANFHTMPQIFEYFFDRKVALLATIISAIGYAGFTSS
;
A
#
# COMPACT_ATOMS: atom_id res chain seq x y z
N MET A 1 -27.73 -14.53 -4.80
CA MET A 1 -27.58 -13.24 -4.09
C MET A 1 -28.92 -12.53 -4.12
N HIS A 2 -29.34 -11.94 -3.01
CA HIS A 2 -30.59 -11.19 -2.97
C HIS A 2 -30.44 -9.94 -3.85
N ILE A 3 -31.54 -9.43 -4.41
CA ILE A 3 -31.52 -8.22 -5.28
C ILE A 3 -30.89 -7.03 -4.54
N ILE A 4 -31.12 -6.95 -3.23
CA ILE A 4 -30.53 -5.91 -2.36
C ILE A 4 -29.00 -6.04 -2.33
N ASP A 5 -28.45 -7.25 -2.13
CA ASP A 5 -26.99 -7.48 -2.09
C ASP A 5 -26.34 -7.09 -3.42
N LEU A 6 -26.96 -7.49 -4.53
CA LEU A 6 -26.47 -7.18 -5.87
C LEU A 6 -26.48 -5.66 -6.12
N SER A 7 -27.52 -4.97 -5.67
CA SER A 7 -27.64 -3.52 -5.82
C SER A 7 -26.54 -2.79 -5.05
N ILE A 8 -26.25 -3.20 -3.81
CA ILE A 8 -25.17 -2.64 -3.00
C ILE A 8 -23.82 -2.84 -3.70
N PHE A 9 -23.56 -4.05 -4.21
CA PHE A 9 -22.32 -4.37 -4.93
C PHE A 9 -22.15 -3.50 -6.18
N ILE A 10 -23.18 -3.36 -7.02
CA ILE A 10 -23.12 -2.55 -8.24
C ILE A 10 -22.87 -1.09 -7.91
N ILE A 11 -23.59 -0.52 -6.93
CA ILE A 11 -23.40 0.88 -6.50
C ILE A 11 -21.97 1.11 -6.02
N TYR A 12 -21.42 0.18 -5.24
CA TYR A 12 -20.04 0.25 -4.77
C TYR A 12 -19.04 0.27 -5.93
N ILE A 13 -19.15 -0.67 -6.88
CA ILE A 13 -18.26 -0.75 -8.04
C ILE A 13 -18.35 0.52 -8.89
N VAL A 14 -19.56 1.01 -9.17
CA VAL A 14 -19.77 2.25 -9.93
C VAL A 14 -19.17 3.45 -9.19
N GLY A 15 -19.34 3.53 -7.86
CA GLY A 15 -18.72 4.57 -7.04
C GLY A 15 -17.20 4.55 -7.12
N MET A 16 -16.58 3.37 -6.96
CA MET A 16 -15.12 3.20 -7.07
C MET A 16 -14.58 3.58 -8.45
N LEU A 17 -15.24 3.14 -9.52
CA LEU A 17 -14.88 3.52 -10.90
C LEU A 17 -15.05 5.03 -11.13
N GLY A 18 -16.09 5.64 -10.55
CA GLY A 18 -16.32 7.09 -10.62
C GLY A 18 -15.20 7.89 -9.97
N VAL A 19 -14.75 7.48 -8.77
CA VAL A 19 -13.58 8.08 -8.11
C VAL A 19 -12.33 7.92 -8.98
N GLY A 20 -12.10 6.73 -9.53
CA GLY A 20 -10.97 6.46 -10.43
C GLY A 20 -10.99 7.37 -11.67
N TYR A 21 -12.16 7.53 -12.31
CA TYR A 21 -12.32 8.39 -13.49
C TYR A 21 -12.09 9.88 -13.17
N TYR A 22 -12.56 10.34 -12.02
CA TYR A 22 -12.38 11.71 -11.56
C TYR A 22 -10.88 12.05 -11.39
N PHE A 23 -10.13 11.20 -10.70
CA PHE A 23 -8.69 11.42 -10.51
C PHE A 23 -7.88 11.15 -11.78
N TYR A 24 -8.32 10.23 -12.63
CA TYR A 24 -7.72 10.04 -13.96
C TYR A 24 -7.73 11.33 -14.77
N ARG A 25 -8.83 12.10 -14.75
CA ARG A 25 -8.90 13.41 -15.42
C ARG A 25 -8.08 14.51 -14.75
N SER A 26 -7.82 14.37 -13.46
CA SER A 26 -7.10 15.37 -12.67
C SER A 26 -5.58 15.19 -12.73
N ASN A 27 -5.09 13.99 -13.10
CA ASN A 27 -3.67 13.70 -13.22
C ASN A 27 -3.08 14.32 -14.49
N THR A 28 -2.14 15.24 -14.33
CA THR A 28 -1.49 15.93 -15.46
C THR A 28 -0.06 15.46 -15.72
N GLY A 29 0.59 14.83 -14.73
CA GLY A 29 1.96 14.36 -14.84
C GLY A 29 2.31 13.18 -13.94
N MET A 30 3.59 12.78 -13.99
CA MET A 30 4.12 11.64 -13.23
C MET A 30 4.10 11.90 -11.72
N ASP A 31 4.32 13.13 -11.28
CA ASP A 31 4.24 13.48 -9.85
C ASP A 31 2.80 13.35 -9.31
N ASP A 32 1.80 13.77 -10.08
CA ASP A 32 0.39 13.60 -9.69
C ASP A 32 0.05 12.10 -9.57
N TYR A 33 0.51 11.30 -10.54
CA TYR A 33 0.21 9.87 -10.59
C TYR A 33 0.92 9.04 -9.51
N TYR A 34 2.23 9.24 -9.30
CA TYR A 34 3.02 8.39 -8.40
C TYR A 34 2.98 8.83 -6.94
N VAL A 35 2.88 10.14 -6.67
CA VAL A 35 3.00 10.69 -5.31
C VAL A 35 1.85 11.63 -4.94
N GLY A 36 0.77 11.67 -5.73
CA GLY A 36 -0.41 12.49 -5.46
C GLY A 36 -0.09 14.00 -5.42
N GLY A 37 0.89 14.43 -6.22
CA GLY A 37 1.37 15.82 -6.23
C GLY A 37 2.00 16.27 -4.91
N ARG A 38 2.32 15.33 -4.00
CA ARG A 38 2.88 15.58 -2.65
C ARG A 38 2.04 16.54 -1.79
N SER A 39 0.75 16.69 -2.10
CA SER A 39 -0.18 17.59 -1.40
C SER A 39 -1.07 16.87 -0.38
N MET A 40 -0.99 15.53 -0.32
CA MET A 40 -1.80 14.72 0.60
C MET A 40 -1.43 15.00 2.05
N THR A 41 -2.44 15.25 2.88
CA THR A 41 -2.24 15.42 4.33
C THR A 41 -1.86 14.09 4.97
N SER A 42 -1.18 14.14 6.12
CA SER A 42 -0.76 12.94 6.86
C SER A 42 -1.91 11.99 7.18
N TRP A 43 -3.13 12.52 7.35
CA TRP A 43 -4.32 11.71 7.59
C TRP A 43 -4.71 10.85 6.38
N HIS A 44 -4.72 11.45 5.18
CA HIS A 44 -5.02 10.72 3.95
C HIS A 44 -3.98 9.64 3.66
N ILE A 45 -2.69 9.96 3.90
CA ILE A 45 -1.60 8.99 3.75
C ILE A 45 -1.79 7.83 4.74
N GLY A 46 -2.07 8.12 6.01
CA GLY A 46 -2.29 7.10 7.04
C GLY A 46 -3.45 6.16 6.70
N LEU A 47 -4.61 6.71 6.29
CA LEU A 47 -5.76 5.91 5.87
C LEU A 47 -5.43 5.05 4.64
N SER A 48 -4.68 5.58 3.68
CA SER A 48 -4.25 4.83 2.50
C SER A 48 -3.33 3.66 2.86
N VAL A 49 -2.39 3.86 3.79
CA VAL A 49 -1.48 2.81 4.27
C VAL A 49 -2.27 1.67 4.93
N VAL A 50 -3.21 2.00 5.82
CA VAL A 50 -4.05 0.99 6.48
C VAL A 50 -4.94 0.27 5.48
N ALA A 51 -5.54 0.98 4.52
CA ALA A 51 -6.36 0.37 3.47
C ALA A 51 -5.56 -0.57 2.55
N THR A 52 -4.26 -0.28 2.35
CA THR A 52 -3.38 -1.15 1.54
C THR A 52 -2.98 -2.42 2.30
N ASP A 53 -2.78 -2.32 3.61
CA ASP A 53 -2.41 -3.45 4.47
C ASP A 53 -3.59 -4.42 4.70
N VAL A 54 -4.79 -3.86 4.95
CA VAL A 54 -5.99 -4.64 5.27
C VAL A 54 -6.77 -5.02 4.01
N GLY A 55 -6.24 -6.01 3.29
CA GLY A 55 -6.88 -6.59 2.09
C GLY A 55 -7.83 -7.77 2.35
N GLY A 56 -8.40 -8.32 1.28
CA GLY A 56 -9.25 -9.51 1.33
C GLY A 56 -8.50 -10.75 1.84
N GLY A 57 -7.28 -10.99 1.34
CA GLY A 57 -6.42 -12.10 1.80
C GLY A 57 -6.02 -11.97 3.27
N PHE A 58 -5.74 -10.76 3.73
CA PHE A 58 -5.47 -10.49 5.14
C PHE A 58 -6.68 -10.85 6.01
N SER A 59 -7.88 -10.42 5.61
CA SER A 59 -9.12 -10.66 6.34
C SER A 59 -9.46 -12.17 6.44
N ILE A 60 -9.33 -12.91 5.34
CA ILE A 60 -9.56 -14.35 5.32
C ILE A 60 -8.48 -15.10 6.10
N GLY A 61 -7.20 -14.73 5.91
CA GLY A 61 -6.07 -15.37 6.59
C GLY A 61 -6.13 -15.21 8.10
N LEU A 62 -6.34 -13.99 8.60
CA LEU A 62 -6.48 -13.74 10.03
C LEU A 62 -7.77 -14.30 10.61
N GLY A 63 -8.88 -14.28 9.87
CA GLY A 63 -10.10 -14.98 10.26
C GLY A 63 -9.87 -16.47 10.46
N GLY A 64 -9.13 -17.10 9.54
CA GLY A 64 -8.72 -18.51 9.63
C GLY A 64 -7.78 -18.79 10.81
N LEU A 65 -6.82 -17.90 11.09
CA LEU A 65 -5.97 -18.00 12.28
C LEU A 65 -6.79 -17.86 13.56
N GLY A 66 -7.71 -16.90 13.62
CA GLY A 66 -8.63 -16.75 14.74
C GLY A 66 -9.49 -17.99 14.97
N PHE A 67 -9.93 -18.66 13.90
CA PHE A 67 -10.67 -19.91 13.99
C PHE A 67 -9.82 -21.08 14.53
N THR A 68 -8.55 -21.17 14.11
CA THR A 68 -7.68 -22.32 14.45
C THR A 68 -6.98 -22.18 15.80
N ILE A 69 -6.48 -20.99 16.13
CA ILE A 69 -5.67 -20.73 17.33
C ILE A 69 -6.29 -19.69 18.27
N GLY A 70 -7.52 -19.26 18.00
CA GLY A 70 -8.26 -18.34 18.85
C GLY A 70 -7.62 -16.95 18.91
N LEU A 71 -7.76 -16.30 20.08
CA LEU A 71 -7.22 -14.95 20.31
C LEU A 71 -5.70 -14.89 20.13
N SER A 72 -4.97 -16.01 20.29
CA SER A 72 -3.52 -16.02 20.09
C SER A 72 -3.10 -15.65 18.66
N GLY A 73 -3.98 -15.86 17.66
CA GLY A 73 -3.75 -15.42 16.29
C GLY A 73 -3.64 -13.90 16.12
N SER A 74 -4.18 -13.11 17.06
CA SER A 74 -4.03 -11.65 17.04
C SER A 74 -2.59 -11.21 17.29
N TRP A 75 -1.71 -12.08 17.79
CA TRP A 75 -0.30 -11.75 17.96
C TRP A 75 0.38 -11.38 16.63
N MET A 76 -0.07 -11.98 15.52
CA MET A 76 0.43 -11.64 14.18
C MET A 76 0.09 -10.19 13.79
N LEU A 77 -1.07 -9.68 14.20
CA LEU A 77 -1.43 -8.27 14.03
C LEU A 77 -0.51 -7.36 14.84
N PHE A 78 -0.26 -7.74 16.08
CA PHE A 78 0.51 -6.93 17.02
C PHE A 78 1.97 -6.80 16.59
N THR A 79 2.60 -7.89 16.14
CA THR A 79 3.98 -7.85 15.62
C THR A 79 4.08 -7.06 14.32
N GLY A 80 3.09 -7.19 13.43
CA GLY A 80 3.00 -6.37 12.21
C GLY A 80 2.89 -4.87 12.53
N LEU A 81 2.02 -4.49 13.47
CA LEU A 81 1.84 -3.11 13.91
C LEU A 81 3.13 -2.53 14.51
N ILE A 82 3.82 -3.29 15.37
CA ILE A 82 5.10 -2.86 15.94
C ILE A 82 6.13 -2.67 14.82
N GLY A 83 6.23 -3.62 13.88
CA GLY A 83 7.15 -3.52 12.74
C GLY A 83 6.90 -2.28 11.89
N ALA A 84 5.63 -2.02 11.54
CA ALA A 84 5.23 -0.83 10.79
C ALA A 84 5.54 0.46 11.56
N TRP A 85 5.29 0.48 12.87
CA TRP A 85 5.60 1.64 13.72
C TRP A 85 7.11 1.90 13.80
N LEU A 86 7.93 0.86 13.99
CA LEU A 86 9.39 0.99 14.00
C LEU A 86 9.89 1.49 12.64
N ALA A 87 9.41 0.92 11.54
CA ALA A 87 9.74 1.39 10.19
C ALA A 87 9.34 2.86 10.00
N ALA A 88 8.17 3.27 10.47
CA ALA A 88 7.71 4.64 10.39
C ALA A 88 8.61 5.60 11.19
N VAL A 89 8.97 5.24 12.42
CA VAL A 89 9.78 6.09 13.31
C VAL A 89 11.23 6.18 12.84
N PHE A 90 11.82 5.09 12.35
CA PHE A 90 13.24 5.08 11.99
C PHE A 90 13.50 5.40 10.51
N LEU A 91 12.69 4.89 9.57
CA LEU A 91 12.97 5.03 8.15
C LEU A 91 12.40 6.32 7.55
N ILE A 92 11.19 6.74 7.95
CA ILE A 92 10.56 7.95 7.38
C ILE A 92 11.42 9.20 7.60
N PRO A 93 12.02 9.46 8.78
CA PRO A 93 12.88 10.64 8.97
C PRO A 93 14.12 10.61 8.09
N ILE A 94 14.73 9.44 7.87
CA ILE A 94 15.89 9.27 7.00
C ILE A 94 15.50 9.60 5.55
N VAL A 95 14.36 9.10 5.10
CA VAL A 95 13.88 9.36 3.74
C VAL A 95 13.49 10.83 3.58
N ARG A 96 12.73 11.40 4.51
CA ARG A 96 12.28 12.80 4.44
C ARG A 96 13.42 13.81 4.58
N GLY A 97 14.48 13.47 5.31
CA GLY A 97 15.64 14.33 5.52
C GLY A 97 16.53 14.50 4.27
N ASN A 98 16.47 13.56 3.32
CA ASN A 98 17.31 13.59 2.13
C ASN A 98 16.60 14.23 0.94
N LYS A 99 17.11 15.39 0.48
CA LYS A 99 16.58 16.12 -0.68
C LYS A 99 16.60 15.30 -1.97
N ALA A 100 17.49 14.31 -2.10
CA ALA A 100 17.55 13.46 -3.28
C ALA A 100 16.23 12.69 -3.51
N PHE A 101 15.55 12.30 -2.43
CA PHE A 101 14.32 11.49 -2.51
C PHE A 101 13.09 12.32 -2.84
N ALA A 102 13.20 13.65 -2.84
CA ALA A 102 12.12 14.51 -3.28
C ALA A 102 11.70 14.24 -4.73
N ASN A 103 12.63 13.79 -5.58
CA ASN A 103 12.38 13.50 -7.00
C ASN A 103 12.18 12.00 -7.29
N PHE A 104 12.10 11.16 -6.26
CA PHE A 104 11.91 9.73 -6.44
C PHE A 104 10.42 9.39 -6.47
N HIS A 105 10.08 8.42 -7.30
CA HIS A 105 8.73 7.91 -7.49
C HIS A 105 8.60 6.44 -7.05
N THR A 106 9.71 5.72 -6.94
CA THR A 106 9.70 4.29 -6.62
C THR A 106 10.71 3.96 -5.52
N MET A 107 10.42 2.92 -4.74
CA MET A 107 11.32 2.46 -3.69
C MET A 107 12.69 1.95 -4.24
N PRO A 108 12.77 1.22 -5.37
CA PRO A 108 14.05 0.84 -5.97
C PRO A 108 15.05 1.98 -6.20
N GLN A 109 14.59 3.20 -6.47
CA GLN A 109 15.47 4.37 -6.64
C GLN A 109 16.23 4.72 -5.36
N ILE A 110 15.62 4.48 -4.19
CA ILE A 110 16.29 4.66 -2.89
C ILE A 110 17.47 3.70 -2.77
N PHE A 111 17.30 2.44 -3.20
CA PHE A 111 18.40 1.47 -3.22
C PHE A 111 19.48 1.82 -4.23
N GLU A 112 19.13 2.38 -5.39
CA GLU A 112 20.12 2.88 -6.35
C GLU A 112 20.97 4.02 -5.77
N TYR A 113 20.35 4.90 -4.99
CA TYR A 113 21.04 6.02 -4.34
C TYR A 113 22.02 5.57 -3.24
N PHE A 114 21.64 4.56 -2.45
CA PHE A 114 22.49 4.08 -1.35
C PHE A 114 23.54 3.05 -1.78
N PHE A 115 23.28 2.31 -2.86
CA PHE A 115 24.13 1.22 -3.33
C PHE A 115 24.49 1.42 -4.80
N ASP A 116 23.95 0.59 -5.69
CA ASP A 116 24.21 0.61 -7.11
C ASP A 116 23.00 0.10 -7.91
N ARG A 117 23.07 0.27 -9.23
CA ARG A 117 21.99 -0.09 -10.15
C ARG A 117 21.65 -1.59 -10.14
N LYS A 118 22.61 -2.48 -9.84
CA LYS A 118 22.32 -3.92 -9.76
C LYS A 118 21.43 -4.23 -8.56
N VAL A 119 21.69 -3.62 -7.41
CA VAL A 119 20.85 -3.76 -6.21
C VAL A 119 19.45 -3.19 -6.46
N ALA A 120 19.35 -2.04 -7.13
CA ALA A 120 18.06 -1.46 -7.49
C ALA A 120 17.24 -2.36 -8.44
N LEU A 121 17.90 -2.97 -9.44
CA LEU A 121 17.26 -3.94 -10.33
C LEU A 121 16.77 -5.18 -9.58
N LEU A 122 17.59 -5.72 -8.68
CA LEU A 122 17.18 -6.85 -7.83
C LEU A 122 15.98 -6.48 -6.95
N ALA A 123 16.01 -5.32 -6.29
CA ALA A 123 14.89 -4.83 -5.48
C ALA A 123 13.61 -4.65 -6.32
N THR A 124 13.74 -4.18 -7.57
CA THR A 124 12.64 -4.06 -8.52
C THR A 124 12.05 -5.42 -8.85
N ILE A 125 12.87 -6.42 -9.18
CA ILE A 125 12.43 -7.76 -9.52
C ILE A 125 11.72 -8.43 -8.32
N ILE A 126 12.33 -8.36 -7.13
CA ILE A 126 11.74 -8.93 -5.90
C ILE A 126 10.38 -8.27 -5.63
N SER A 127 10.31 -6.94 -5.72
CA SER A 127 9.06 -6.20 -5.52
C SER A 127 8.01 -6.59 -6.56
N ALA A 128 8.37 -6.66 -7.84
CA ALA A 128 7.46 -7.03 -8.92
C ALA A 128 6.90 -8.45 -8.73
N ILE A 129 7.74 -9.41 -8.38
CA ILE A 129 7.31 -10.79 -8.09
C ILE A 129 6.39 -10.82 -6.87
N GLY A 130 6.75 -10.11 -5.80
CA GLY A 130 5.93 -10.02 -4.59
C GLY A 130 4.53 -9.48 -4.88
N TYR A 131 4.44 -8.32 -5.55
CA TYR A 131 3.15 -7.71 -5.89
C TYR A 131 2.35 -8.54 -6.89
N ALA A 132 2.99 -9.19 -7.87
CA ALA A 132 2.31 -10.10 -8.78
C ALA A 132 1.69 -11.29 -8.03
N GLY A 133 2.44 -11.86 -7.06
CA GLY A 133 1.94 -12.91 -6.18
C GLY A 133 0.71 -12.48 -5.39
N PHE A 134 0.78 -11.33 -4.72
CA PHE A 134 -0.34 -10.76 -3.96
C PHE A 134 -1.56 -10.42 -4.82
N THR A 135 -1.37 -10.04 -6.08
CA THR A 135 -2.49 -9.71 -6.98
C THR A 135 -3.14 -10.99 -7.55
N SER A 136 -2.40 -12.09 -7.60
CA SER A 136 -2.87 -13.37 -8.15
C SER A 136 -3.63 -14.26 -7.16
N SER A 137 -3.52 -13.98 -5.86
CA SER A 137 -4.18 -14.70 -4.75
C SER A 137 -5.56 -14.13 -4.42
#